data_AF-A0A453FTH8-F1
#
_entry.id   AF-A0A453FTH8-F1
#
_cell.length_a   1.000
_cell.length_b   1.000
_cell.length_c   1.000
_cell.angle_alpha   90.00
_cell.angle_beta   90.00
_cell.angle_gamma   90.00
#
_symmetry.space_group_name_H-M   'P 1'
#
loop_
_entity.id
_entity.type
_entity.pdbx_description
1 polymer ?
#
loop_
_entity_poly.entity_id
_entity_poly.type
_entity_poly.pdbx_seq_one_letter_code
_entity_poly.pdbx_strand_id
1 'polypeptide(L)'
;MVVKLVDGRWEVVYYVGEHNHKLVDKPSLKKYLRSHQGIPPEERAFLTHLHNCNLTTGRMMHIMSDFYGTELIVPYGTKHITNLKTMLNKDATKEGDMIETVAYFKDQQ
;
A
#
# COMPACT_ATOMS: atom_id res chain seq x y z
N MET A 1 6.37 -1.48 -26.76
CA MET A 1 5.64 -2.76 -26.80
C MET A 1 4.41 -2.56 -27.66
N VAL A 2 4.14 -3.47 -28.60
CA VAL A 2 2.89 -3.49 -29.38
C VAL A 2 2.19 -4.80 -29.06
N VAL A 3 0.90 -4.71 -28.77
CA VAL A 3 0.04 -5.85 -28.47
C VAL A 3 -1.08 -5.93 -29.49
N LYS A 4 -1.53 -7.15 -29.79
CA LYS A 4 -2.64 -7.44 -30.69
C LYS A 4 -3.58 -8.44 -30.02
N LEU A 5 -4.89 -8.27 -30.20
CA LEU A 5 -5.87 -9.26 -29.80
C LEU A 5 -6.00 -10.30 -30.91
N VAL A 6 -5.63 -11.55 -30.63
CA VAL A 6 -5.68 -12.70 -31.56
C VAL A 6 -6.46 -13.81 -30.86
N ASP A 7 -7.54 -14.29 -31.48
CA ASP A 7 -8.41 -15.35 -30.95
C ASP A 7 -8.82 -15.16 -29.48
N GLY A 8 -9.11 -13.89 -29.10
CA GLY A 8 -9.52 -13.52 -27.75
C GLY A 8 -8.39 -13.44 -26.72
N ARG A 9 -7.12 -13.56 -27.14
CA ARG A 9 -5.94 -13.43 -26.28
C ARG A 9 -5.10 -12.23 -26.69
N TRP A 10 -4.54 -11.53 -25.71
CA TRP A 10 -3.58 -10.46 -25.96
C TRP A 10 -2.20 -11.05 -26.22
N GLU A 11 -1.69 -10.86 -27.43
CA GLU A 11 -0.35 -11.29 -27.82
C GLU A 11 0.58 -10.09 -27.97
N VAL A 12 1.82 -10.22 -27.47
CA VAL A 12 2.88 -9.23 -27.68
C VAL A 12 3.54 -9.50 -29.02
N VAL A 13 3.25 -8.68 -30.01
CA VAL A 13 3.78 -8.85 -31.39
C VAL A 13 5.08 -8.09 -31.62
N TYR A 14 5.42 -7.14 -30.74
CA TYR A 14 6.67 -6.40 -30.80
C TYR A 14 7.10 -5.89 -29.42
N TYR A 15 8.36 -6.14 -29.06
CA TYR A 15 8.98 -5.69 -27.82
C TYR A 15 10.43 -5.28 -28.09
N VAL A 16 10.81 -4.08 -27.62
CA VAL A 16 12.20 -3.63 -27.61
C VAL A 16 12.65 -3.68 -26.16
N GLY A 17 13.53 -4.63 -25.85
CA GLY A 17 14.13 -4.78 -24.53
C GLY A 17 15.45 -4.03 -24.35
N GLU A 18 16.00 -3.48 -25.42
CA GLU A 18 17.23 -2.68 -25.35
C GLU A 18 16.91 -1.30 -24.77
N HIS A 19 17.60 -0.96 -23.69
CA HIS A 19 17.48 0.32 -23.01
C HIS A 19 18.66 1.21 -23.40
N ASN A 20 18.42 2.52 -23.56
CA ASN A 20 19.47 3.51 -23.80
C ASN A 20 20.24 3.90 -22.52
N HIS A 21 19.96 3.24 -21.41
CA HIS A 21 20.63 3.43 -20.12
C HIS A 21 20.69 2.10 -19.37
N LYS A 22 21.56 2.02 -18.35
CA LYS A 22 21.60 0.86 -17.45
C LYS A 22 20.32 0.77 -16.63
N LEU A 23 19.82 -0.44 -16.43
CA LEU A 23 18.69 -0.69 -15.55
C LEU A 23 19.06 -0.33 -14.09
N VAL A 24 18.10 0.26 -13.38
CA VAL A 24 18.27 0.57 -11.96
C VAL A 24 18.03 -0.70 -11.15
N ASP A 25 19.11 -1.32 -10.69
CA ASP A 25 19.06 -2.45 -9.77
C ASP A 25 19.24 -1.97 -8.32
N LYS A 26 18.27 -1.20 -7.84
CA LYS A 26 18.26 -0.68 -6.47
C LYS A 26 16.88 -0.92 -5.85
N PRO A 27 16.68 -2.03 -5.12
CA PRO A 27 15.41 -2.34 -4.47
C PRO A 27 14.89 -1.19 -3.59
N SER A 28 15.81 -0.46 -2.95
CA SER A 28 15.48 0.70 -2.11
C SER A 28 14.84 1.89 -2.84
N LEU A 29 15.02 1.98 -4.16
CA LEU A 29 14.39 3.02 -4.98
C LEU A 29 13.03 2.59 -5.51
N LYS A 30 12.72 1.29 -5.49
CA LYS A 30 11.49 0.74 -6.08
C LYS A 30 10.24 1.38 -5.49
N LYS A 31 10.23 1.67 -4.18
CA LYS A 31 9.13 2.34 -3.47
C LYS A 31 8.81 3.76 -3.96
N TYR A 32 9.70 4.40 -4.71
CA TYR A 32 9.49 5.73 -5.30
C TYR A 32 9.00 5.67 -6.75
N LEU A 33 9.07 4.50 -7.40
CA LEU A 33 8.58 4.32 -8.76
C LEU A 33 7.05 4.18 -8.73
N ARG A 34 6.33 5.12 -9.36
CA ARG A 34 4.85 5.13 -9.38
C ARG A 34 4.22 3.80 -9.80
N SER A 35 4.81 3.10 -10.77
CA SER A 35 4.33 1.78 -11.23
C SER A 35 4.48 0.66 -10.21
N HIS A 36 5.31 0.85 -9.20
CA HIS A 36 5.58 -0.09 -8.13
C HIS A 36 5.12 0.45 -6.75
N GLN A 37 4.46 1.60 -6.72
CA GLN A 37 3.91 2.16 -5.49
C GLN A 37 2.70 1.36 -5.03
N GLY A 38 2.58 1.21 -3.71
CA GLY A 38 1.46 0.52 -3.08
C GLY A 38 1.92 -0.47 -2.04
N ILE A 39 0.96 -0.88 -1.22
CA ILE A 39 1.13 -1.93 -0.21
C ILE A 39 0.58 -3.22 -0.83
N PRO A 40 1.39 -4.30 -0.96
CA PRO A 40 0.91 -5.59 -1.42
C PRO A 40 -0.29 -6.11 -0.60
N PRO A 41 -1.21 -6.90 -1.17
CA PRO A 41 -2.41 -7.33 -0.47
C PRO A 41 -2.15 -8.05 0.86
N GLU A 42 -1.13 -8.91 0.91
CA GLU A 42 -0.74 -9.65 2.11
C GLU A 42 -0.27 -8.70 3.22
N GLU A 43 0.60 -7.75 2.88
CA GLU A 43 1.09 -6.74 3.81
C GLU A 43 0.00 -5.75 4.21
N ARG A 44 -0.97 -5.48 3.34
CA ARG A 44 -2.16 -4.70 3.70
C ARG A 44 -2.97 -5.40 4.79
N ALA A 45 -3.15 -6.72 4.68
CA ALA A 45 -3.85 -7.49 5.70
C ALA A 45 -3.08 -7.45 7.04
N PHE A 46 -1.76 -7.64 6.99
CA PHE A 46 -0.91 -7.54 8.19
C PHE A 46 -0.95 -6.15 8.83
N LEU A 47 -0.78 -5.08 8.05
CA LEU A 47 -0.89 -3.70 8.54
C LEU A 47 -2.30 -3.39 9.07
N THR A 48 -3.35 -3.98 8.51
CA THR A 48 -4.72 -3.84 9.04
C THR A 48 -4.84 -4.50 10.42
N HIS A 49 -4.21 -5.65 10.62
CA HIS A 49 -4.14 -6.28 11.94
C HIS A 49 -3.40 -5.37 12.94
N LEU A 50 -2.24 -4.83 12.57
CA LEU A 50 -1.48 -3.89 13.41
C LEU A 50 -2.26 -2.59 13.71
N HIS A 51 -3.06 -2.12 12.76
CA HIS A 51 -3.96 -0.99 12.93
C HIS A 51 -4.99 -1.28 14.03
N ASN A 52 -5.60 -2.46 14.01
CA ASN A 52 -6.61 -2.87 14.98
C ASN A 52 -6.01 -3.07 16.39
N CYS A 53 -4.71 -3.34 16.49
CA CYS A 53 -3.96 -3.29 17.76
C CYS A 53 -3.61 -1.85 18.21
N ASN A 54 -4.17 -0.83 17.55
CA ASN A 54 -3.95 0.59 17.83
C ASN A 54 -2.49 1.05 17.74
N LEU A 55 -1.70 0.43 16.85
CA LEU A 55 -0.31 0.83 16.67
C LEU A 55 -0.19 2.15 15.89
N THR A 56 0.81 2.95 16.26
CA THR A 56 1.18 4.17 15.54
C THR A 56 1.81 3.83 14.20
N THR A 57 1.67 4.71 13.20
CA THR A 57 2.30 4.53 11.88
C THR A 57 3.81 4.30 11.99
N GLY A 58 4.49 5.01 12.90
CA GLY A 58 5.91 4.83 13.14
C GLY A 58 6.25 3.44 13.66
N ARG A 59 5.46 2.90 14.61
CA ARG A 59 5.68 1.55 15.13
C ARG A 59 5.40 0.49 14.08
N MET A 60 4.35 0.67 13.26
CA MET A 60 4.06 -0.20 12.12
C MET A 60 5.23 -0.20 11.13
N MET A 61 5.79 0.97 10.79
CA MET A 61 6.95 1.06 9.90
C MET A 61 8.19 0.38 10.50
N HIS A 62 8.42 0.49 11.80
CA HIS A 62 9.51 -0.20 12.48
C HIS A 62 9.35 -1.73 12.38
N ILE A 63 8.14 -2.26 12.62
CA ILE A 63 7.85 -3.69 12.46
C ILE A 63 8.09 -4.13 11.01
N MET A 64 7.66 -3.34 10.02
CA MET A 64 7.93 -3.65 8.62
C MET A 64 9.42 -3.59 8.29
N SER A 65 10.15 -2.62 8.84
CA SER A 65 11.61 -2.53 8.71
C SER A 65 12.28 -3.80 9.24
N ASP A 66 11.87 -4.30 10.40
CA ASP A 66 12.41 -5.53 10.99
C ASP A 66 12.04 -6.75 10.14
N PHE A 67 10.79 -6.84 9.67
CA PHE A 67 10.32 -7.92 8.79
C PHE A 67 11.14 -8.01 7.50
N TYR A 68 11.49 -6.86 6.93
CA TYR A 68 12.33 -6.75 5.74
C TYR A 68 13.84 -6.71 6.05
N GLY A 69 14.24 -6.71 7.32
CA GLY A 69 15.63 -6.55 7.76
C GLY A 69 16.21 -5.14 7.62
N THR A 70 15.56 -4.24 6.88
CA THR A 70 15.87 -2.79 6.86
C THR A 70 14.72 -2.00 6.24
N GLU A 71 14.47 -0.81 6.77
CA GLU A 71 13.55 0.17 6.18
C GLU A 71 13.90 0.48 4.72
N LEU A 72 15.17 0.42 4.33
CA LEU A 72 15.60 0.74 2.98
C LEU A 72 14.92 -0.12 1.93
N ILE A 73 14.67 -1.40 2.19
CA ILE A 73 14.11 -2.33 1.21
C ILE A 73 12.59 -2.53 1.35
N VAL A 74 11.95 -1.91 2.35
CA VAL A 74 10.48 -1.90 2.44
C VAL A 74 9.91 -1.27 1.16
N PRO A 75 8.96 -1.94 0.47
CA PRO A 75 8.49 -1.55 -0.87
C PRO A 75 7.56 -0.32 -0.87
N TYR A 76 7.26 0.23 0.30
CA TYR A 76 6.46 1.43 0.48
C TYR A 76 7.01 2.31 1.61
N GLY A 77 6.70 3.60 1.54
CA GLY A 77 7.00 4.56 2.61
C GLY A 77 5.90 4.68 3.66
N THR A 78 6.22 5.34 4.78
CA THR A 78 5.31 5.67 5.89
C THR A 78 4.00 6.34 5.43
N LYS A 79 4.06 7.19 4.39
CA LYS A 79 2.87 7.84 3.83
C LYS A 79 1.83 6.85 3.30
N HIS A 80 2.26 5.72 2.74
CA HIS A 80 1.33 4.67 2.28
C HIS A 80 0.61 4.03 3.47
N ILE A 81 1.31 3.79 4.58
CA ILE A 81 0.70 3.28 5.82
C ILE A 81 -0.30 4.29 6.36
N THR A 82 0.05 5.58 6.44
CA THR A 82 -0.88 6.63 6.86
C THR A 82 -2.13 6.67 5.99
N ASN A 83 -1.98 6.60 4.66
CA ASN A 83 -3.12 6.59 3.75
C ASN A 83 -4.00 5.35 3.94
N LEU A 84 -3.40 4.17 4.19
CA LEU A 84 -4.15 2.96 4.54
C LEU A 84 -4.95 3.16 5.83
N LYS A 85 -4.35 3.72 6.89
CA LYS A 85 -5.08 4.01 8.14
C LYS A 85 -6.27 4.95 7.90
N THR A 86 -6.08 5.99 7.09
CA THR A 86 -7.18 6.91 6.73
C THR A 86 -8.31 6.18 6.01
N MET A 87 -8.00 5.25 5.09
CA MET A 87 -9.02 4.43 4.44
C MET A 87 -9.75 3.54 5.43
N LEU A 88 -9.02 2.82 6.29
CA LEU A 88 -9.60 1.93 7.30
C LEU A 88 -10.51 2.67 8.28
N ASN A 89 -10.09 3.85 8.73
CA ASN A 89 -10.91 4.69 9.60
C ASN A 89 -12.19 5.15 8.90
N LYS A 90 -12.09 5.56 7.62
CA LYS A 90 -13.26 5.95 6.83
C LYS A 90 -14.23 4.78 6.62
N ASP A 91 -13.72 3.58 6.42
CA ASP A 91 -14.54 2.37 6.28
C ASP A 91 -15.21 1.98 7.61
N ALA A 92 -14.57 2.29 8.74
CA ALA A 92 -15.14 2.11 10.07
C ALA A 92 -16.25 3.13 10.36
N THR A 93 -16.06 4.40 10.01
CA THR A 93 -17.05 5.48 10.22
C THR A 93 -18.12 5.48 9.14
N LYS A 94 -19.07 4.52 9.22
CA LYS A 94 -20.09 4.24 8.18
C LYS A 94 -20.94 5.45 7.81
N GLU A 95 -21.34 6.24 8.80
CA GLU A 95 -22.26 7.39 8.64
C GLU A 95 -21.55 8.75 8.88
N GLY A 96 -20.24 8.72 9.10
CA GLY A 96 -19.42 9.90 9.38
C GLY A 96 -19.22 10.19 10.87
N ASP A 97 -18.05 10.77 11.18
CA ASP A 97 -17.52 10.91 12.53
C ASP A 97 -18.48 11.60 13.53
N MET A 98 -19.25 12.60 13.07
CA MET A 98 -20.19 13.31 13.93
C MET A 98 -21.36 12.43 14.39
N ILE A 99 -21.88 11.57 13.51
CA ILE A 99 -23.03 10.73 13.81
C ILE A 99 -22.64 9.65 14.83
N GLU A 100 -21.49 9.00 14.63
CA GLU A 100 -20.96 8.03 15.60
C GLU A 100 -20.65 8.67 16.96
N THR A 101 -20.11 9.89 16.97
CA THR A 101 -19.85 10.62 18.21
C THR A 101 -21.15 10.86 18.98
N VAL A 102 -22.21 11.32 18.32
CA VAL A 102 -23.52 11.53 18.95
C VAL A 102 -24.12 10.21 19.44
N ALA A 103 -24.00 9.13 18.67
CA ALA A 103 -24.48 7.81 19.06
C ALA A 103 -23.78 7.29 20.32
N TYR A 104 -22.45 7.41 20.39
CA TYR A 104 -21.66 7.03 21.57
C TYR A 104 -22.14 7.73 22.83
N PHE A 105 -22.33 9.05 22.79
CA PHE A 105 -22.79 9.80 23.97
C PHE A 105 -24.24 9.49 24.36
N LYS A 106 -25.11 9.15 23.39
CA LYS A 106 -26.48 8.71 23.67
C LYS A 106 -26.53 7.35 24.36
N ASP A 107 -25.63 6.43 24.01
CA ASP A 107 -25.57 5.08 24.58
C ASP A 107 -25.00 5.06 26.02
N GLN A 108 -24.31 6.13 26.42
CA GLN A 108 -23.74 6.30 27.76
C GLN A 108 -24.69 7.00 28.75
N GLN A 109 -25.95 7.26 28.36
CA GLN A 109 -26.96 8.00 29.13
C GLN A 109 -28.07 7.08 29.65
#